data_AF-A0A4R7DEL4-F1
#
_entry.id   AF-A0A4R7DEL4-F1
#
_cell.length_a   1.000
_cell.length_b   1.000
_cell.length_c   1.000
_cell.angle_alpha   90.00
_cell.angle_beta   90.00
_cell.angle_gamma   90.00
#
_symmetry.space_group_name_H-M   'P 1'
#
loop_
_entity.id
_entity.type
_entity.pdbx_description
1 polymer ?
#
loop_
_entity_poly.entity_id
_entity_poly.type
_entity_poly.pdbx_seq_one_letter_code
_entity_poly.pdbx_strand_id
1 'polypeptide(L)' 'MEDITLLKKGQLAEIFNTSVSSIERMMRDYNRLYKGGYESDAKRCCPSPVYFSGGGTVRFSVQDISSFLNHLDDIEVL' A
#
# COMPACT_ATOMS: atom_id res chain seq x y z
N MET A 1 4.18 -7.91 -21.86
CA MET A 1 3.56 -6.90 -20.97
C MET A 1 3.08 -7.70 -19.78
N GLU A 2 3.71 -7.57 -18.62
CA GLU A 2 3.25 -8.30 -17.42
C GLU A 2 1.87 -7.76 -17.02
N ASP A 3 0.91 -8.66 -16.80
CA ASP A 3 -0.42 -8.29 -16.32
C ASP A 3 -0.31 -7.76 -14.89
N ILE A 4 -0.35 -6.44 -14.75
CA ILE A 4 -0.40 -5.79 -13.44
C ILE A 4 -1.75 -6.13 -12.81
N THR A 5 -1.72 -7.09 -11.88
CA THR A 5 -2.91 -7.45 -11.09
C THR A 5 -3.15 -6.36 -10.05
N LEU A 6 -4.33 -5.74 -10.11
CA LEU A 6 -4.70 -4.59 -9.30
C LEU A 6 -5.78 -4.93 -8.26
N LEU A 7 -5.41 -4.93 -6.99
CA LEU A 7 -6.27 -5.28 -5.87
C LEU A 7 -7.05 -4.08 -5.33
N LYS A 8 -8.29 -4.31 -4.90
CA LYS A 8 -9.10 -3.31 -4.17
C LYS A 8 -8.68 -3.26 -2.69
N LYS A 9 -9.05 -2.19 -1.98
CA LYS A 9 -8.83 -2.05 -0.52
C LYS A 9 -9.30 -3.26 0.30
N GLY A 10 -10.46 -3.84 -0.05
CA GLY A 10 -11.00 -5.03 0.65
C GLY A 10 -10.11 -6.25 0.52
N GLN A 11 -9.60 -6.51 -0.69
CA GLN A 11 -8.67 -7.63 -0.93
C GLN A 11 -7.33 -7.41 -0.22
N LEU A 12 -6.85 -6.16 -0.17
CA LEU A 12 -5.64 -5.83 0.59
C LEU A 12 -5.85 -6.04 2.10
N ALA A 13 -7.03 -5.68 2.62
CA ALA A 13 -7.39 -5.89 4.02
C ALA A 13 -7.39 -7.38 4.38
N GLU A 14 -7.91 -8.25 3.49
CA GLU A 14 -7.86 -9.70 3.66
C GLU A 14 -6.40 -10.22 3.69
N ILE A 15 -5.55 -9.79 2.76
CA ILE A 15 -4.13 -10.20 2.72
C ILE A 15 -3.38 -9.79 3.99
N PHE A 16 -3.62 -8.57 4.48
CA PHE A 16 -2.97 -8.05 5.69
C PHE A 16 -3.66 -8.50 6.98
N ASN A 17 -4.68 -9.37 6.88
CA ASN A 17 -5.51 -9.81 8.00
C ASN A 17 -5.96 -8.64 8.90
N THR A 18 -6.47 -7.58 8.27
CA THR A 18 -6.85 -6.33 8.93
C THR A 18 -8.18 -5.79 8.40
N SER A 19 -8.60 -4.63 8.90
CA SER A 19 -9.84 -3.99 8.46
C SER A 19 -9.62 -3.03 7.30
N VAL A 20 -10.66 -2.80 6.49
CA VAL A 20 -10.61 -1.78 5.42
C VAL A 20 -10.30 -0.39 5.98
N SER A 21 -10.79 -0.05 7.18
CA SER A 21 -10.50 1.25 7.81
C SER A 21 -9.03 1.38 8.24
N SER A 22 -8.38 0.27 8.60
CA SER A 22 -6.93 0.21 8.82
C SER A 22 -6.18 0.52 7.52
N ILE A 23 -6.58 -0.10 6.40
CA ILE A 23 -5.99 0.19 5.07
C ILE A 23 -6.18 1.66 4.70
N GLU A 24 -7.35 2.24 4.95
CA GLU A 24 -7.59 3.66 4.67
C GLU A 24 -6.74 4.60 5.54
N ARG A 25 -6.51 4.23 6.81
CA ARG A 25 -5.60 4.98 7.68
C ARG A 25 -4.17 4.92 7.15
N MET A 26 -3.71 3.72 6.84
CA MET A 26 -2.39 3.46 6.26
C MET A 26 -2.18 4.26 4.95
N MET A 27 -3.19 4.35 4.09
CA MET A 27 -3.15 5.20 2.89
C MET A 27 -3.08 6.70 3.20
N ARG A 28 -3.78 7.18 4.24
CA ARG A 28 -3.68 8.59 4.65
C ARG A 28 -2.27 8.91 5.12
N ASP A 29 -1.66 8.01 5.88
CA ASP A 29 -0.28 8.16 6.37
C ASP A 29 0.72 8.14 5.22
N TYR A 30 0.58 7.22 4.27
CA TYR A 30 1.35 7.20 3.02
C TYR A 30 1.29 8.55 2.30
N ASN A 31 0.08 9.07 2.06
CA ASN A 31 -0.09 10.33 1.35
C ASN A 31 0.50 11.51 2.11
N ARG A 32 0.42 11.50 3.44
CA ARG A 32 1.03 12.54 4.28
C ARG A 32 2.54 12.54 4.14
N LEU A 33 3.17 11.37 4.22
CA LEU A 33 4.63 11.21 4.08
C LEU A 33 5.09 11.59 2.67
N TYR A 34 4.41 11.06 1.65
CA TYR A 34 4.74 11.30 0.25
C TYR A 34 4.63 12.80 -0.10
N LYS A 35 3.55 13.47 0.30
CA LYS A 35 3.41 14.94 0.11
C LYS A 35 4.40 15.75 0.95
N GLY A 36 4.90 15.20 2.04
CA GLY A 36 5.94 15.80 2.87
C GLY A 36 7.36 15.63 2.31
N GLY A 37 7.53 14.92 1.18
CA GLY A 37 8.85 14.64 0.59
C GLY A 37 9.55 13.40 1.17
N TYR A 38 8.89 12.63 2.04
CA TYR A 38 9.42 11.42 2.67
C TYR A 38 9.03 10.17 1.88
N GLU A 39 9.40 10.10 0.60
CA GLU A 39 8.98 9.01 -0.31
C GLU A 39 9.44 7.63 0.18
N SER A 40 10.67 7.51 0.68
CA SER A 40 11.19 6.25 1.23
C SER A 40 10.39 5.79 2.44
N ASP A 41 10.08 6.68 3.37
CA ASP A 41 9.28 6.34 4.55
C ASP A 41 7.82 6.02 4.17
N ALA A 42 7.28 6.71 3.17
CA ALA A 42 5.96 6.39 2.62
C ALA A 42 5.92 4.94 2.10
N LYS A 43 6.93 4.52 1.31
CA LYS A 43 7.02 3.15 0.79
C LYS A 43 7.28 2.10 1.88
N ARG A 44 7.92 2.49 3.00
CA ARG A 44 8.10 1.60 4.17
C ARG A 44 6.83 1.47 5.02
N CYS A 45 5.92 2.45 4.97
CA CYS A 45 4.68 2.41 5.76
C CYS A 45 3.55 1.68 5.05
N CYS A 46 3.52 1.66 3.71
CA CYS A 46 2.49 0.96 2.95
C CYS A 46 2.85 0.68 1.48
N PRO A 47 2.18 -0.31 0.85
CA PRO A 47 2.27 -0.51 -0.59
C PRO A 47 1.64 0.68 -1.34
N SER A 48 2.35 1.15 -2.38
CA SER A 48 1.98 2.35 -3.14
C SER A 48 0.53 2.28 -3.70
N PRO A 49 -0.35 3.23 -3.34
CA PRO A 49 -1.69 3.29 -3.89
C PRO A 49 -1.70 3.83 -5.33
N VAL A 50 -2.38 3.14 -6.23
CA VAL A 50 -2.65 3.57 -7.62
C VAL A 50 -4.02 4.24 -7.68
N TYR A 51 -4.05 5.51 -8.05
CA TYR A 51 -5.27 6.31 -8.17
C TYR A 51 -5.75 6.38 -9.62
N PHE A 52 -6.99 5.98 -9.87
CA PHE A 52 -7.62 6.14 -11.18
C PHE A 52 -8.37 7.48 -11.28
N SER A 53 -8.26 8.14 -12.43
CA SER A 53 -9.02 9.34 -12.80
C SER A 53 -10.51 9.06 -12.64
N GLY A 54 -11.20 9.83 -11.78
CA GLY A 54 -12.62 9.59 -11.43
C GLY A 54 -12.90 9.47 -9.93
N GLY A 55 -11.90 9.61 -9.08
CA GLY A 55 -12.09 10.13 -7.72
C GLY A 55 -12.48 9.13 -6.62
N GLY A 56 -12.28 7.82 -6.79
CA GLY A 56 -12.56 6.89 -5.67
C GLY A 56 -11.95 5.51 -5.75
N THR A 57 -11.63 5.01 -6.94
CA THR A 57 -11.07 3.67 -7.08
C THR A 57 -9.57 3.73 -6.84
N VAL A 58 -9.17 3.28 -5.64
CA VAL A 58 -7.76 3.00 -5.32
C VAL A 58 -7.49 1.53 -5.52
N ARG A 59 -6.41 1.24 -6.25
CA ARG A 59 -5.89 -0.11 -6.43
C ARG A 59 -4.46 -0.23 -5.92
N PHE A 60 -4.02 -1.46 -5.75
CA PHE A 60 -2.66 -1.79 -5.34
C PHE A 60 -2.10 -2.84 -6.28
N SER A 61 -0.87 -2.64 -6.73
CA SER A 61 -0.15 -3.64 -7.51
C SER A 61 0.23 -4.81 -6.60
N VAL A 62 -0.03 -6.04 -7.05
CA VAL A 62 0.43 -7.24 -6.34
C VAL A 62 1.96 -7.25 -6.20
N GLN A 63 2.69 -6.76 -7.20
CA GLN A 63 4.15 -6.66 -7.13
C GLN A 63 4.58 -5.71 -6.00
N ASP A 64 3.96 -4.53 -5.87
CA ASP A 64 4.26 -3.58 -4.80
C ASP A 64 3.92 -4.14 -3.41
N ILE A 65 2.82 -4.90 -3.31
CA ILE A 65 2.44 -5.56 -2.06
C ILE A 65 3.48 -6.61 -1.67
N SER A 66 3.90 -7.47 -2.60
CA SER A 66 4.94 -8.48 -2.33
C SER A 66 6.26 -7.84 -1.93
N SER A 67 6.70 -6.79 -2.61
CA SER A 67 7.90 -6.04 -2.23
C SER A 67 7.78 -5.42 -0.84
N PHE A 68 6.62 -4.87 -0.49
CA PHE A 68 6.36 -4.35 0.85
C PHE A 68 6.40 -5.44 1.92
N LEU A 69 5.76 -6.59 1.69
CA LEU A 69 5.74 -7.70 2.65
C LEU A 69 7.13 -8.29 2.88
N ASN A 70 7.92 -8.50 1.82
CA ASN A 70 9.31 -8.97 1.96
C ASN A 70 10.16 -7.97 2.76
N HIS A 71 9.93 -6.66 2.58
CA HIS A 71 10.63 -5.63 3.35
C HIS A 71 10.25 -5.66 4.84
N LEU A 72 9.05 -6.13 5.20
CA LEU A 72 8.66 -6.31 6.61
C LEU A 72 9.39 -7.50 7.25
N ASP A 73 9.58 -8.59 6.52
CA ASP A 73 10.32 -9.77 7.00
C ASP A 73 11.80 -9.45 7.25
N ASP A 74 12.38 -8.51 6.48
CA ASP A 74 13.75 -8.02 6.67
C ASP A 74 13.90 -7.06 7.89
N ILE A 75 12.79 -6.59 8.47
CA ILE A 75 12.82 -5.75 9.69
C ILE A 75 12.76 -6.68 10.91
N GLU A 76 13.94 -7.03 11.44
CA GLU A 76 14.05 -7.61 12.79
C GLU A 76 13.53 -6.58 13.81
N VAL A 77 12.42 -6.90 14.47
CA VAL A 77 11.91 -6.08 15.59
C VAL A 77 12.78 -6.39 16.81
N LEU A 78 13.73 -5.49 17.11
CA LEU A 78 14.55 -5.50 18.33
C LEU A 78 13.75 -5.13 19.57
#